data_AF-A0A9Y4KJI4-F1
#
_entry.id   AF-A0A9Y4KJI4-F1
#
_cell.length_a   1.000
_cell.length_b   1.000
_cell.length_c   1.000
_cell.angle_alpha   90.00
_cell.angle_beta   90.00
_cell.angle_gamma   90.00
#
_symmetry.space_group_name_H-M   'P 1'
#
loop_
_entity.id
_entity.type
_entity.pdbx_description
1 polymer ?
#
loop_
_entity_poly.entity_id
_entity_poly.type
_entity_poly.pdbx_seq_one_letter_code
_entity_poly.pdbx_strand_id
1 'polypeptide(L)'
;MAAPTTDVQIVPVKKPAARGPRRVANQIPDEILQDPELQEAIKALPANYNFEIHKTVWRVRQANAKRVALQLPEGLQMFACTISDIIER
;
A
#
# COMPACT_ATOMS: atom_id res chain seq x y z
N MET A 1 -2.11 46.84 48.73
CA MET A 1 -2.82 45.68 48.17
C MET A 1 -2.10 45.27 46.90
N ALA A 2 -1.23 44.26 46.97
CA ALA A 2 -0.47 43.75 45.82
C ALA A 2 -0.92 42.30 45.56
N ALA A 3 -1.27 42.01 44.31
CA ALA A 3 -1.85 40.74 43.86
C ALA A 3 -0.86 39.56 44.01
N PRO A 4 -1.35 38.32 44.21
CA PRO A 4 -0.47 37.15 44.27
C PRO A 4 -0.05 36.72 42.86
N THR A 5 1.25 36.54 42.67
CA THR A 5 1.87 35.96 41.48
C THR A 5 1.49 34.49 41.37
N THR A 6 0.83 34.09 40.29
CA THR A 6 0.53 32.69 39.97
C THR A 6 1.69 32.06 39.20
N ASP A 7 2.44 31.18 39.87
CA ASP A 7 3.41 30.28 39.24
C ASP A 7 2.70 29.24 38.37
N VAL A 8 2.85 29.36 37.04
CA VAL A 8 2.38 28.34 36.09
C VAL A 8 3.45 27.26 35.99
N GLN A 9 3.22 26.14 36.66
CA GLN A 9 4.07 24.95 36.51
C GLN A 9 3.71 24.22 35.21
N ILE A 10 4.68 24.13 34.30
CA ILE A 10 4.58 23.38 33.05
C ILE A 10 4.94 21.91 33.35
N VAL A 11 3.94 21.03 33.35
CA VAL A 11 4.18 19.58 33.47
C VAL A 11 4.58 18.99 32.11
N PRO A 12 5.71 18.25 32.02
CA PRO A 12 6.13 17.63 30.77
C PRO A 12 5.28 16.38 30.49
N VAL A 13 4.42 16.44 29.48
CA VAL A 13 3.69 15.26 28.98
C VAL A 13 4.67 14.33 28.27
N LYS A 14 5.02 13.21 28.91
CA LYS A 14 5.77 12.11 28.28
C LYS A 14 4.88 11.48 27.20
N LYS A 15 5.15 11.80 25.93
CA LYS A 15 4.56 11.10 24.78
C LYS A 15 5.09 9.65 24.77
N PRO A 16 4.24 8.62 24.76
CA PRO A 16 4.71 7.24 24.68
C PRO A 16 5.37 7.01 23.32
N ALA A 17 6.68 6.78 23.33
CA ALA A 17 7.47 6.42 22.15
C ALA A 17 7.29 4.93 21.83
N ALA A 18 6.07 4.52 21.48
CA ALA A 18 5.83 3.20 20.92
C ALA A 18 5.81 3.31 19.39
N ARG A 19 6.99 3.43 18.76
CA ARG A 19 7.12 3.05 17.35
C ARG A 19 7.07 1.53 17.31
N GLY A 20 5.87 0.98 17.09
CA GLY A 20 5.68 -0.45 16.83
C GLY A 20 6.63 -0.94 15.73
N PRO A 21 6.88 -2.26 15.64
CA PRO A 21 7.85 -2.82 14.72
C PRO A 21 7.57 -2.29 13.32
N ARG A 22 8.60 -1.70 12.70
CA ARG A 22 8.55 -1.14 11.35
C ARG A 22 8.25 -2.32 10.43
N ARG A 23 6.96 -2.54 10.14
CA ARG A 23 6.51 -3.60 9.24
C ARG A 23 7.31 -3.44 7.96
N VAL A 24 8.05 -4.48 7.59
CA VAL A 24 8.83 -4.53 6.36
C VAL A 24 7.83 -4.71 5.22
N ALA A 25 7.03 -3.68 4.97
CA ALA A 25 5.82 -3.74 4.14
C ALA A 25 6.11 -3.78 2.62
N ASN A 26 7.38 -3.86 2.25
CA ASN A 26 7.87 -3.67 0.87
C ASN A 26 8.67 -4.87 0.32
N GLN A 27 8.76 -6.00 1.02
CA GLN A 27 9.32 -7.20 0.39
C GLN A 27 8.24 -7.90 -0.41
N ILE A 28 8.28 -7.73 -1.73
CA ILE A 28 7.61 -8.62 -2.68
C ILE A 28 8.53 -9.83 -2.82
N PRO A 29 8.07 -11.07 -2.62
CA PRO A 29 8.88 -12.26 -2.81
C PRO A 29 9.38 -12.37 -4.24
N ASP A 30 10.59 -12.91 -4.42
CA ASP A 30 11.17 -13.16 -5.74
C ASP A 30 10.31 -14.11 -6.58
N GLU A 31 9.53 -14.99 -5.94
CA GLU A 31 8.56 -15.87 -6.59
C GLU A 31 7.54 -15.10 -7.44
N ILE A 32 7.10 -13.92 -6.99
CA ILE A 32 6.14 -13.08 -7.74
C ILE A 32 6.89 -12.22 -8.77
N LEU A 33 8.12 -11.79 -8.46
CA LEU A 33 8.94 -10.99 -9.38
C LEU A 33 9.41 -11.79 -10.59
N GLN A 34 9.66 -13.10 -10.40
CA GLN A 34 10.13 -14.02 -11.42
C GLN A 34 9.01 -14.88 -12.01
N ASP A 35 7.75 -14.61 -11.68
CA ASP A 35 6.61 -15.32 -12.23
C ASP A 35 6.50 -15.02 -13.75
N PRO A 36 6.74 -16.01 -14.62
CA PRO A 36 6.72 -15.80 -16.06
C PRO A 36 5.31 -15.49 -16.57
N GLU A 37 4.26 -16.08 -15.98
CA GLU A 37 2.88 -15.85 -16.40
C GLU A 37 2.47 -14.42 -16.05
N LEU A 38 2.84 -13.94 -14.86
CA LEU A 38 2.58 -12.56 -14.45
C LEU A 38 3.32 -11.55 -15.32
N GLN A 39 4.61 -11.81 -15.63
CA GLN A 39 5.38 -10.94 -16.50
C GLN A 39 4.81 -10.86 -17.92
N GLU A 40 4.34 -11.98 -18.48
CA GLU A 40 3.69 -11.97 -19.79
C GLU A 40 2.37 -11.20 -19.77
N ALA A 41 1.57 -11.39 -18.72
CA ALA A 41 0.30 -10.68 -18.59
C ALA A 41 0.50 -9.16 -18.42
N ILE A 42 1.55 -8.73 -17.71
CA ILE A 42 1.93 -7.31 -17.57
C ILE A 42 2.34 -6.69 -18.91
N LYS A 43 2.93 -7.45 -19.84
CA LYS A 43 3.29 -6.94 -21.19
C LYS A 43 2.08 -6.51 -22.02
N ALA A 44 0.88 -6.98 -21.67
CA ALA A 44 -0.36 -6.53 -22.31
C ALA A 44 -0.72 -5.08 -21.92
N LEU A 45 -0.20 -4.58 -20.79
CA LEU A 45 -0.36 -3.20 -20.36
C LEU A 45 0.69 -2.31 -21.04
N PRO A 46 0.36 -1.04 -21.33
CA PRO A 46 1.30 -0.16 -22.01
C PRO A 46 2.45 0.21 -21.05
N ALA A 47 3.68 0.09 -21.54
CA ALA A 47 4.90 0.27 -20.75
C ALA A 47 5.12 1.71 -20.24
N ASN A 48 4.32 2.67 -20.70
CA ASN A 48 4.34 4.06 -20.23
C ASN A 48 3.63 4.27 -18.89
N TYR A 49 2.97 3.25 -18.34
CA TYR A 49 2.35 3.29 -17.01
C TYR A 49 2.87 2.18 -16.11
N ASN A 50 3.28 2.55 -14.89
CA ASN A 50 3.60 1.58 -13.84
C ASN A 50 2.40 1.38 -12.93
N PHE A 51 1.66 0.29 -13.14
CA PHE A 51 0.51 -0.08 -12.33
C PHE A 51 0.88 -0.81 -11.03
N GLU A 52 2.17 -1.00 -10.73
CA GLU A 52 2.67 -1.76 -9.57
C GLU A 52 2.02 -3.16 -9.42
N ILE A 53 1.72 -3.84 -10.53
CA ILE A 53 0.94 -5.10 -10.54
C ILE A 53 1.52 -6.16 -9.58
N HIS A 54 2.84 -6.38 -9.60
CA HIS A 54 3.52 -7.32 -8.69
C HIS A 54 3.18 -7.07 -7.22
N LYS A 55 3.13 -5.80 -6.83
CA LYS A 55 2.84 -5.37 -5.45
C LYS A 55 1.37 -5.58 -5.10
N THR A 56 0.48 -5.33 -6.06
CA THR A 56 -0.97 -5.56 -5.91
C THR A 56 -1.26 -7.05 -5.74
N VAL A 57 -0.70 -7.92 -6.60
CA VAL A 57 -0.85 -9.38 -6.50
C VAL A 57 -0.31 -9.88 -5.16
N TRP A 58 0.87 -9.40 -4.74
CA TRP A 58 1.42 -9.75 -3.43
C TRP A 58 0.50 -9.35 -2.28
N ARG A 59 -0.07 -8.15 -2.33
CA ARG A 59 -1.02 -7.66 -1.31
C ARG A 59 -2.26 -8.55 -1.23
N VAL A 60 -2.80 -8.96 -2.38
CA VAL A 60 -3.97 -9.85 -2.48
C VAL A 60 -3.66 -11.22 -1.90
N ARG A 61 -2.50 -11.80 -2.25
CA ARG A 61 -2.03 -13.09 -1.69
C ARG A 61 -1.80 -13.02 -0.18
N GLN A 62 -1.13 -11.97 0.32
CA GLN A 62 -0.95 -11.76 1.77
C GLN A 62 -2.26 -11.62 2.53
N ALA A 63 -3.24 -10.92 1.94
CA ALA A 63 -4.55 -10.74 2.55
C ALA A 63 -5.46 -11.99 2.41
N ASN A 64 -5.03 -12.99 1.63
CA ASN A 64 -5.81 -14.17 1.27
C ASN A 64 -7.24 -13.79 0.79
N ALA A 65 -7.32 -12.71 0.00
CA ALA A 65 -8.58 -12.10 -0.39
C ALA A 65 -9.28 -12.93 -1.48
N LYS A 66 -10.56 -13.27 -1.26
CA LYS A 66 -11.39 -14.00 -2.23
C LYS A 66 -12.11 -13.10 -3.23
N ARG A 67 -12.19 -11.80 -2.91
CA ARG A 67 -12.84 -10.78 -3.74
C ARG A 67 -12.02 -9.51 -3.64
N VAL A 68 -11.75 -8.91 -4.80
CA VAL A 68 -10.97 -7.68 -4.92
C VAL A 68 -11.80 -6.70 -5.74
N ALA A 69 -11.86 -5.44 -5.30
CA ALA A 69 -12.47 -4.36 -6.06
C ALA A 69 -11.35 -3.44 -6.57
N LEU A 70 -11.43 -3.07 -7.85
CA LEU A 70 -10.50 -2.13 -8.47
C LEU A 70 -11.17 -0.77 -8.59
N GLN A 71 -10.61 0.23 -7.92
CA GLN A 71 -11.02 1.62 -8.09
C GLN A 71 -10.02 2.31 -9.00
N LEU A 72 -10.50 2.81 -10.13
CA LEU A 72 -9.68 3.48 -11.13
C LEU A 72 -10.32 4.83 -11.53
N PRO A 73 -9.52 5.90 -11.68
CA PRO A 73 -10.00 7.15 -12.28
C PRO A 73 -10.35 6.92 -13.76
N GLU A 74 -11.20 7.77 -14.33
CA GLU A 74 -11.76 7.59 -15.70
C GLU A 74 -10.69 7.29 -16.76
N GLY A 75 -9.55 7.99 -16.73
CA GLY A 75 -8.46 7.79 -17.69
C GLY A 75 -7.72 6.45 -17.59
N LEU A 76 -7.91 5.69 -16.51
CA LEU A 76 -7.31 4.36 -16.31
C LEU A 76 -8.35 3.22 -16.37
N GLN A 77 -9.64 3.55 -16.43
CA GLN A 77 -10.70 2.54 -16.49
C GLN A 77 -10.61 1.66 -17.74
N MET A 78 -10.04 2.16 -18.84
CA MET A 78 -9.82 1.35 -20.05
C MET A 78 -8.91 0.13 -19.80
N PHE A 79 -8.09 0.15 -18.75
CA PHE A 79 -7.23 -0.98 -18.35
C PHE A 79 -7.87 -1.85 -17.26
N ALA A 80 -9.06 -1.51 -16.76
CA ALA A 80 -9.67 -2.18 -15.62
C ALA A 80 -9.87 -3.68 -15.86
N CYS A 81 -10.42 -4.05 -17.02
CA CYS A 81 -10.66 -5.45 -17.37
C CYS A 81 -9.35 -6.22 -17.48
N THR A 82 -8.36 -5.67 -18.19
CA THR A 82 -7.04 -6.31 -18.33
C THR A 82 -6.36 -6.49 -16.98
N ILE A 83 -6.40 -5.47 -16.11
CA ILE A 83 -5.83 -5.57 -14.75
C ILE A 83 -6.57 -6.62 -13.92
N SER A 84 -7.90 -6.71 -14.06
CA SER A 84 -8.71 -7.75 -13.40
C SER A 84 -8.28 -9.15 -13.84
N ASP A 85 -8.12 -9.38 -15.14
CA ASP A 85 -7.69 -10.67 -15.69
C ASP A 85 -6.28 -11.05 -15.21
N ILE A 86 -5.39 -10.07 -15.00
CA ILE A 86 -4.05 -10.30 -14.45
C ILE A 86 -4.10 -10.70 -12.97
N ILE A 87 -5.01 -10.10 -12.18
CA ILE A 87 -5.11 -10.35 -10.73
C ILE A 87 -5.83 -11.67 -10.43
N GLU A 88 -6.72 -12.13 -11.32
CA GLU A 88 -7.46 -13.38 -11.15
C GLU A 88 -6.60 -14.64 -11.38
N ARG A 89 -5.52 -14.52 -12.16
CA ARG A 89 -4.54 -15.59 -12.40
C ARG A 89 -3.65 -15.83 -11.18
#